data_AF-A0A1C4SK72-F1
#
_entry.id   AF-A0A1C4SK72-F1
#
_cell.length_a   1.000
_cell.length_b   1.000
_cell.length_c   1.000
_cell.angle_alpha   90.00
_cell.angle_beta   90.00
_cell.angle_gamma   90.00
#
_symmetry.space_group_name_H-M   'P 1'
#
loop_
_entity.id
_entity.type
_entity.pdbx_description
1 polymer ?
#
loop_
_entity_poly.entity_id
_entity_poly.type
_entity_poly.pdbx_seq_one_letter_code
_entity_poly.pdbx_strand_id
1 'polypeptide(L)'
;MTGSPPRLFTPHLFGRYPRSLVFACVAALIATFALVILQTPARAAGTLLSQGKPATASSTENAGTPAASAVDGNTGTRWSSAAADPQWLQV
;
A
#
# COMPACT_ATOMS: atom_id res chain seq x y z
N MET A 1 11.41 -47.49 -68.36
CA MET A 1 11.91 -46.56 -67.32
C MET A 1 10.91 -45.42 -67.18
N THR A 2 9.84 -45.62 -66.41
CA THR A 2 8.87 -44.59 -66.04
C THR A 2 8.78 -44.62 -64.53
N GLY A 3 9.31 -43.59 -63.89
CA GLY A 3 9.43 -43.52 -62.42
C GLY A 3 8.17 -42.97 -61.77
N SER A 4 7.70 -43.66 -60.73
CA SER A 4 6.87 -43.07 -59.66
C SER A 4 7.77 -42.80 -58.46
N PRO A 5 7.65 -41.62 -57.81
CA PRO A 5 7.45 -41.61 -56.36
C PRO A 5 6.61 -40.38 -55.88
N PRO A 6 6.51 -40.10 -54.57
CA PRO A 6 5.63 -40.72 -53.60
C PRO A 6 4.52 -39.75 -53.11
N ARG A 7 3.52 -40.29 -52.42
CA ARG A 7 2.42 -39.51 -51.83
C ARG A 7 2.94 -38.63 -50.68
N LEU A 8 2.79 -37.32 -50.81
CA LEU A 8 3.10 -36.38 -49.74
C LEU A 8 1.94 -36.27 -48.76
N PHE A 9 2.29 -36.64 -47.54
CA PHE A 9 1.60 -36.49 -46.27
C PHE A 9 0.69 -35.26 -46.15
N THR A 10 -0.52 -35.50 -45.66
CA THR A 10 -1.42 -34.49 -45.10
C THR A 10 -0.87 -34.00 -43.75
N PRO A 11 -0.49 -32.73 -43.58
CA PRO A 11 -0.24 -32.20 -42.25
C PRO A 11 -1.59 -31.78 -41.65
N HIS A 12 -2.11 -32.59 -40.73
CA HIS A 12 -3.18 -32.17 -39.82
C HIS A 12 -2.62 -31.16 -38.80
N LEU A 13 -2.34 -29.94 -39.23
CA LEU A 13 -1.93 -28.85 -38.34
C LEU A 13 -3.15 -28.15 -37.73
N PHE A 14 -3.95 -28.91 -37.00
CA PHE A 14 -4.76 -28.34 -35.92
C PHE A 14 -4.30 -29.02 -34.65
N GLY A 15 -3.14 -28.56 -34.16
CA GLY A 15 -2.64 -28.94 -32.85
C GLY A 15 -3.68 -28.56 -31.80
N ARG A 16 -4.39 -29.56 -31.28
CA ARG A 16 -5.20 -29.42 -30.07
C ARG A 16 -4.29 -28.82 -29.01
N TYR A 17 -4.53 -27.57 -28.64
CA TYR A 17 -3.85 -26.98 -27.49
C TYR A 17 -4.04 -27.95 -26.32
N PRO A 18 -2.94 -28.48 -25.74
CA PRO A 18 -3.07 -29.47 -24.69
C PRO A 18 -3.76 -28.79 -23.51
N ARG A 19 -4.60 -29.52 -22.79
CA ARG A 19 -5.32 -29.00 -21.60
C ARG A 19 -4.37 -28.36 -20.59
N SER A 20 -3.10 -28.80 -20.57
CA SER A 20 -2.02 -28.20 -19.79
C SER A 20 -1.76 -26.73 -20.11
N LEU A 21 -1.95 -26.29 -21.36
CA LEU A 21 -1.80 -24.88 -21.76
C LEU A 21 -2.89 -24.02 -21.11
N VAL A 22 -4.13 -24.53 -21.04
CA VAL A 22 -5.25 -23.84 -20.38
C VAL A 22 -5.00 -23.73 -18.88
N PHE A 23 -4.57 -24.82 -18.23
CA PHE A 23 -4.23 -24.80 -16.81
C PHE A 23 -3.08 -23.82 -16.50
N ALA A 24 -2.05 -23.77 -17.36
CA ALA A 24 -0.96 -22.81 -17.23
C ALA A 24 -1.45 -21.36 -17.34
N CYS A 25 -2.34 -21.06 -18.31
CA CYS A 25 -2.94 -19.73 -18.45
C CYS A 25 -3.78 -19.33 -17.22
N VAL A 26 -4.58 -20.25 -16.68
CA VAL A 26 -5.40 -19.99 -15.50
C VAL A 26 -4.53 -19.76 -14.25
N ALA A 27 -3.49 -20.57 -14.05
CA ALA A 27 -2.55 -20.38 -12.95
C ALA A 27 -1.83 -19.02 -13.04
N ALA A 28 -1.43 -18.61 -14.25
CA ALA A 28 -0.81 -17.30 -14.48
C ALA A 28 -1.78 -16.13 -14.20
N LEU A 29 -3.04 -16.25 -14.59
CA LEU A 29 -4.09 -15.26 -14.29
C LEU A 29 -4.35 -15.15 -12.78
N ILE A 30 -4.39 -16.27 -12.05
CA ILE A 30 -4.58 -16.27 -10.60
C ILE A 30 -3.37 -15.63 -9.91
N ALA A 31 -2.15 -15.99 -10.32
CA ALA A 31 -0.93 -15.45 -9.74
C ALA A 31 -0.80 -13.93 -9.96
N THR A 32 -1.13 -13.46 -11.16
CA THR A 32 -1.15 -12.02 -11.47
C THR A 32 -2.24 -11.28 -10.70
N PHE A 33 -3.44 -11.84 -10.60
CA PHE A 33 -4.53 -11.26 -9.81
C PHE A 33 -4.19 -11.19 -8.32
N ALA A 34 -3.60 -12.25 -7.76
CA ALA A 34 -3.13 -12.27 -6.38
C ALA A 34 -2.05 -11.21 -6.13
N LEU A 35 -1.10 -11.03 -7.05
CA LEU A 35 -0.08 -9.98 -6.95
C LEU A 35 -0.70 -8.57 -6.90
N VAL A 36 -1.75 -8.32 -7.69
CA VAL A 36 -2.44 -7.02 -7.71
C VAL A 36 -3.22 -6.75 -6.42
N ILE A 37 -3.87 -7.76 -5.83
CA ILE A 37 -4.67 -7.57 -4.60
C ILE A 37 -3.78 -7.34 -3.37
N LEU A 38 -2.58 -7.93 -3.34
CA LEU A 38 -1.66 -7.85 -2.20
C LEU A 38 -0.86 -6.53 -2.15
N GLN A 39 -1.00 -5.67 -3.16
CA GLN A 39 -0.26 -4.41 -3.27
C GLN A 39 -1.10 -3.19 -2.86
N THR A 40 -1.78 -3.22 -1.71
CA THR A 40 -2.27 -1.97 -1.13
C THR A 40 -1.09 -1.22 -0.51
N PRO A 41 -0.56 -0.14 -1.12
CA PRO A 41 0.45 0.67 -0.44
C PRO A 41 -0.18 1.20 0.84
N ALA A 42 0.49 1.01 1.97
CA ALA A 42 0.15 1.72 3.18
C ALA A 42 0.29 3.22 2.87
N ARG A 43 -0.85 3.92 2.78
CA ARG A 43 -0.84 5.37 2.65
C ARG A 43 -0.39 5.91 4.01
N ALA A 44 0.86 6.30 4.12
CA ALA A 44 1.32 7.10 5.24
C ALA A 44 0.38 8.31 5.38
N ALA A 45 -0.07 8.60 6.60
CA ALA A 45 -0.82 9.82 6.87
C ALA A 45 -0.07 11.00 6.25
N GLY A 46 -0.80 11.96 5.67
CA GLY A 46 -0.19 13.15 5.09
C GLY A 46 0.75 13.84 6.09
N THR A 47 1.75 14.55 5.59
CA THR A 47 2.70 15.27 6.44
C THR A 47 1.96 16.18 7.42
N LEU A 48 2.25 16.04 8.72
CA LEU A 48 1.69 16.89 9.76
C LEU A 48 2.26 18.31 9.64
N LEU A 49 1.43 19.26 9.21
CA LEU A 49 1.85 20.66 9.05
C LEU A 49 2.22 21.34 10.38
N SER A 50 1.66 20.83 11.48
CA SER A 50 1.91 21.31 12.85
C SER A 50 3.22 20.78 13.46
N GLN A 51 3.78 19.68 12.95
CA GLN A 51 4.91 19.02 13.60
C GLN A 51 6.15 19.92 13.62
N GLY A 52 6.75 20.06 14.81
CA GLY A 52 7.90 20.93 15.06
C GLY A 52 7.62 22.42 14.94
N LYS A 53 6.36 22.84 14.77
CA LYS A 53 5.97 24.26 14.75
C LYS A 53 5.90 24.80 16.19
N PRO A 54 6.07 26.12 16.39
CA PRO A 54 5.80 26.75 17.67
C PRO A 54 4.36 26.49 18.10
N ALA A 55 4.15 26.11 19.36
CA ALA A 55 2.82 25.96 19.93
C ALA A 55 2.69 26.82 21.19
N THR A 56 1.53 27.45 21.35
CA THR A 56 1.16 28.23 22.54
C THR A 56 -0.13 27.67 23.13
N ALA A 57 -0.33 27.85 24.43
CA ALA A 57 -1.54 27.39 25.11
C ALA A 57 -1.96 28.38 26.20
N SER A 58 -3.24 28.34 26.58
CA SER A 58 -3.77 29.13 27.68
C SER A 58 -3.13 28.81 29.03
N SER A 59 -2.74 27.56 29.23
CA SER A 59 -2.12 27.07 30.46
C SER A 59 -1.37 25.75 30.21
N THR A 60 -0.66 25.28 31.22
CA THR A 60 -0.08 23.94 31.30
C THR A 60 -0.37 23.36 32.69
N GLU A 61 -0.68 22.07 32.78
CA GLU A 61 -0.89 21.37 34.06
C GLU A 61 0.35 21.50 34.97
N ASN A 62 1.53 21.35 34.38
CA ASN A 62 2.82 21.49 35.03
C ASN A 62 3.95 21.64 33.99
N ALA A 63 5.18 21.85 34.44
CA ALA A 63 6.36 22.00 33.58
C ALA A 63 6.65 20.78 32.68
N GLY A 64 6.12 19.58 33.02
CA GLY A 64 6.29 18.35 32.25
C GLY A 64 5.26 18.16 31.13
N THR A 65 4.32 19.08 30.96
CA THR A 65 3.26 19.00 29.94
C THR A 65 3.15 20.29 29.10
N PRO A 66 4.26 20.79 28.54
CA PRO A 66 4.27 22.05 27.80
C PRO A 66 3.50 21.96 26.47
N ALA A 67 3.08 23.11 25.93
CA ALA A 67 2.38 23.17 24.64
C ALA A 67 3.19 22.55 23.48
N ALA A 68 4.51 22.73 23.48
CA ALA A 68 5.41 22.16 22.47
C ALA A 68 5.31 20.62 22.38
N SER A 69 4.99 19.95 23.49
CA SER A 69 4.85 18.50 23.53
C SER A 69 3.61 17.97 22.80
N ALA A 70 2.69 18.84 22.35
CA ALA A 70 1.59 18.41 21.48
C ALA A 70 2.02 18.19 20.02
N VAL A 71 3.17 18.76 19.60
CA VAL A 71 3.59 18.82 18.20
C VAL A 71 5.04 18.38 17.98
N ASP A 72 5.70 17.82 18.99
CA ASP A 72 7.11 17.40 18.93
C ASP A 72 7.32 16.07 18.18
N GLY A 73 6.25 15.33 17.88
CA GLY A 73 6.31 14.04 17.19
C GLY A 73 6.69 12.86 18.09
N ASN A 74 6.80 13.07 19.41
CA ASN A 74 7.06 12.01 20.37
C ASN A 74 5.73 11.51 20.96
N THR A 75 5.44 10.22 20.80
CA THR A 75 4.19 9.61 21.28
C THR A 75 4.14 9.41 22.79
N GLY A 76 5.25 9.64 23.50
CA GLY A 76 5.35 9.58 24.96
C GLY A 76 5.16 10.92 25.67
N THR A 77 5.08 12.03 24.93
CA THR A 77 4.89 13.38 25.48
C THR A 77 3.49 13.91 25.15
N ARG A 78 2.99 14.87 25.95
CA ARG A 78 1.71 15.52 25.70
C ARG A 78 1.68 16.92 26.30
N TRP A 79 0.84 17.79 25.73
CA TRP A 79 0.31 18.94 26.47
C TRP A 79 -0.83 18.50 27.39
N SER A 80 -0.97 19.17 28.53
CA SER A 80 -2.11 19.05 29.45
C SER A 80 -2.42 20.45 29.99
N SER A 81 -3.69 20.80 30.16
CA SER A 81 -4.10 22.10 30.68
C SER A 81 -4.21 22.11 32.20
N ALA A 82 -4.38 23.29 32.79
CA ALA A 82 -4.96 23.39 34.12
C ALA A 82 -6.39 22.81 34.15
N ALA A 83 -6.84 22.34 35.31
CA ALA A 83 -8.18 21.80 35.53
C ALA A 83 -9.23 22.92 35.69
N ALA A 84 -9.41 23.72 34.64
CA ALA A 84 -10.38 24.81 34.58
C ALA A 84 -10.81 25.02 33.13
N ASP A 85 -12.02 25.52 32.89
CA ASP A 85 -12.48 25.87 31.55
C ASP A 85 -12.63 27.40 31.39
N PRO A 86 -12.40 27.97 30.20
CA PRO A 86 -11.96 27.31 28.96
C PRO A 86 -10.43 27.17 28.84
N GLN A 87 -9.95 26.18 28.07
CA GLN A 87 -8.54 25.99 27.72
C GLN A 87 -8.34 25.88 26.22
N TRP A 88 -7.21 26.37 25.72
CA TRP A 88 -6.88 26.34 24.29
C TRP A 88 -5.41 26.01 24.05
N LEU A 89 -5.14 25.46 22.87
CA LEU A 89 -3.81 25.28 22.29
C LEU A 89 -3.84 25.75 20.84
N GLN A 90 -2.80 26.46 20.43
CA GLN A 90 -2.65 27.05 19.10
C GLN A 90 -1.27 26.73 18.54
N VAL A 91 -1.23 26.39 17.25
CA VAL A 91 -0.02 26.12 16.44
C VAL A 91 0.06 27.15 15.31
#